data_AF-A0A6P8KXL9-F1
#
_entry.id   AF-A0A6P8KXL9-F1
#
_cell.length_a   1.000
_cell.length_b   1.000
_cell.length_c   1.000
_cell.angle_alpha   90.00
_cell.angle_beta   90.00
_cell.angle_gamma   90.00
#
_symmetry.space_group_name_H-M   'P 1'
#
loop_
_entity.id
_entity.type
_entity.pdbx_description
1 polymer ?
#
loop_
_entity_poly.entity_id
_entity_poly.type
_entity_poly.pdbx_seq_one_letter_code
_entity_poly.pdbx_strand_id
1 'polypeptide(L)'
;MEEVSPSVPVRKPCGTFKPPAIYQKLMVDNLTVIRPPILKIFYWESFEITSLNRKLRSNRIEHEHTFKIPIRQIHSHPLKMVFWIRNLSATNAKLTLKRIQNCQCQPLQTQVGFNQFRQLFHCPHRRLLHISQEILSIKPDEVVALTVTAYFFLYGEHLLTYEVHTEDNRKFLWHFHLEISSFDPEKCLLTKELLPVNIKSFYHITQPLWVQNITMSHLSFSFASRDRGLKLLNMNLTVPRQSVWPLLVDYRPLDYENEAEIVLTYENTKARYKIKARGVLTDEKEQTDMPLKERECVDFLHVIYPNRVNFEVCLREDRTQLVNVHNYGQQCMEFRWQSYIINDFFAVVFNPPIFRLKGHHSKLCEIRVTVFDRLVHFRRIPIVLEVHRILDRATIIAKQELEEVESIDDPKWKEDSYVEHVYLHLNIRTTIKPALDSEELEPDDRIDPTAGPEPCSQVGPGEARRGNGSGDGPSTPAPNTEEQRKEAERKELISRLVAKNKLNPNEIIELSMAIDQRITIFEKLFWKYLSKSKFMRINGERKRQKVVKTYEQVVSPDKTTPLEAASEIDRNHIMDLLSRLMQEAINDLAKNWVFIPAQYYERNH
;
A
#
# COMPACT_ATOMS: atom_id res chain seq x y z
N MET A 1 60.13 2.59 71.26
CA MET A 1 58.86 2.88 70.58
C MET A 1 59.19 2.90 69.10
N GLU A 2 58.98 1.78 68.43
CA GLU A 2 59.24 1.61 67.00
C GLU A 2 58.09 2.24 66.20
N GLU A 3 58.43 3.15 65.27
CA GLU A 3 57.47 3.77 64.36
C GLU A 3 57.07 2.78 63.27
N VAL A 4 55.79 2.39 63.29
CA VAL A 4 55.14 1.61 62.24
C VAL A 4 54.81 2.53 61.08
N SER A 5 55.39 2.26 59.91
CA SER A 5 55.04 2.92 58.66
C SER A 5 53.70 2.40 58.11
N PRO A 6 52.81 3.27 57.59
CA PRO A 6 51.49 2.85 57.12
C PRO A 6 51.60 2.15 55.75
N SER A 7 51.00 0.97 55.66
CA SER A 7 50.90 0.18 54.44
C SER A 7 49.95 0.83 53.44
N VAL A 8 50.44 1.08 52.22
CA VAL A 8 49.64 1.57 51.09
C VAL A 8 48.73 0.43 50.63
N PRO A 9 47.39 0.61 50.57
CA PRO A 9 46.49 -0.42 50.09
C PRO A 9 46.66 -0.60 48.58
N VAL A 10 47.00 -1.83 48.16
CA VAL A 10 47.04 -2.24 46.76
C VAL A 10 45.64 -2.07 46.16
N ARG A 11 45.49 -1.10 45.25
CA ARG A 11 44.26 -0.92 44.47
C ARG A 11 44.03 -2.17 43.63
N LYS A 12 42.88 -2.84 43.86
CA LYS A 12 42.40 -3.92 42.98
C LYS A 12 42.32 -3.39 41.54
N PRO A 13 42.79 -4.14 40.52
CA PRO A 13 42.65 -3.72 39.14
C PRO A 13 41.16 -3.57 38.84
N CYS A 14 40.79 -2.39 38.31
CA CYS A 14 39.45 -2.11 37.83
C CYS A 14 39.05 -3.25 36.87
N GLY A 15 37.93 -3.92 37.17
CA GLY A 15 37.43 -5.01 36.35
C GLY A 15 37.35 -4.60 34.89
N THR A 16 37.79 -5.49 34.00
CA THR A 16 37.62 -5.37 32.56
C THR A 16 36.18 -4.95 32.25
N PHE A 17 35.99 -3.71 31.80
CA PHE A 17 34.73 -3.24 31.23
C PHE A 17 34.42 -4.14 30.04
N LYS A 18 33.54 -5.14 30.22
CA LYS A 18 32.97 -5.85 29.09
C LYS A 18 32.01 -4.89 28.41
N PRO A 19 32.20 -4.55 27.12
CA PRO A 19 31.22 -3.74 26.41
C PRO A 19 29.86 -4.45 26.49
N PRO A 20 28.75 -3.70 26.57
CA PRO A 20 27.42 -4.29 26.59
C PRO A 20 27.26 -5.19 25.36
N ALA A 21 26.74 -6.40 25.55
CA ALA A 21 26.52 -7.35 24.47
C ALA A 21 25.66 -6.68 23.38
N ILE A 22 26.14 -6.69 22.14
CA ILE A 22 25.40 -6.14 20.99
C ILE A 22 24.64 -7.30 20.37
N TYR A 23 23.32 -7.26 20.53
CA TYR A 23 22.43 -8.29 20.04
C TYR A 23 22.02 -8.06 18.57
N GLN A 24 21.69 -9.14 17.88
CA GLN A 24 21.17 -9.16 16.53
C GLN A 24 19.85 -8.39 16.47
N LYS A 25 19.75 -7.50 15.49
CA LYS A 25 18.59 -6.64 15.25
C LYS A 25 17.74 -7.22 14.14
N LEU A 26 16.43 -7.25 14.38
CA LEU A 26 15.42 -7.73 13.44
C LEU A 26 14.37 -6.65 13.23
N MET A 27 13.57 -6.81 12.18
CA MET A 27 12.42 -5.95 11.91
C MET A 27 11.37 -6.72 11.13
N VAL A 28 10.10 -6.51 11.44
CA VAL A 28 9.00 -6.81 10.52
C VAL A 28 8.99 -5.71 9.46
N ASP A 29 9.56 -6.03 8.29
CA ASP A 29 9.67 -5.16 7.12
C ASP A 29 8.31 -4.94 6.47
N ASN A 30 7.45 -5.96 6.49
CA ASN A 30 6.14 -5.91 5.86
C ASN A 30 5.17 -6.92 6.49
N LEU A 31 3.87 -6.71 6.27
CA LEU A 31 2.79 -7.58 6.71
C LEU A 31 1.83 -7.82 5.55
N THR A 32 1.66 -9.08 5.15
CA THR A 32 0.68 -9.46 4.13
C THR A 32 -0.42 -10.29 4.78
N VAL A 33 -1.68 -9.89 4.59
CA VAL A 33 -2.84 -10.60 5.12
C VAL A 33 -3.60 -11.17 3.93
N ILE A 34 -3.75 -12.49 3.89
CA ILE A 34 -4.44 -13.19 2.79
C ILE A 34 -5.94 -13.10 3.04
N ARG A 35 -6.71 -12.72 2.00
CA ARG A 35 -8.17 -12.49 2.10
C ARG A 35 -8.53 -11.61 3.29
N PRO A 36 -7.93 -10.41 3.39
CA PRO A 36 -8.15 -9.58 4.56
C PRO A 36 -9.62 -9.12 4.57
N PRO A 37 -10.30 -9.02 5.71
CA PRO A 37 -11.65 -8.47 5.84
C PRO A 37 -11.66 -6.94 6.05
N ILE A 38 -10.47 -6.34 6.19
CA ILE A 38 -10.22 -4.91 6.49
C ILE A 38 -8.89 -4.48 5.88
N LEU A 39 -8.62 -3.18 5.85
CA LEU A 39 -7.33 -2.64 5.43
C LEU A 39 -6.18 -3.14 6.30
N LYS A 40 -5.03 -3.37 5.66
CA LYS A 40 -3.77 -3.74 6.29
C LYS A 40 -3.37 -2.80 7.44
N ILE A 41 -3.65 -1.50 7.33
CA ILE A 41 -3.29 -0.52 8.37
C ILE A 41 -3.90 -0.87 9.73
N PHE A 42 -5.14 -1.39 9.75
CA PHE A 42 -5.78 -1.82 10.98
C PHE A 42 -5.08 -3.03 11.61
N TYR A 43 -4.57 -3.96 10.80
CA TYR A 43 -3.74 -5.06 11.29
C TYR A 43 -2.40 -4.58 11.82
N TRP A 44 -1.75 -3.67 11.09
CA TRP A 44 -0.47 -3.09 11.48
C TRP A 44 -0.54 -2.41 12.85
N GLU A 45 -1.62 -1.66 13.09
CA GLU A 45 -1.90 -1.00 14.37
C GLU A 45 -2.34 -1.97 15.46
N SER A 46 -3.26 -2.90 15.15
CA SER A 46 -3.75 -3.89 16.12
C SER A 46 -2.64 -4.84 16.61
N PHE A 47 -1.67 -5.13 15.74
CA PHE A 47 -0.45 -5.88 16.08
C PHE A 47 0.65 -5.02 16.67
N GLU A 48 0.46 -3.69 16.77
CA GLU A 48 1.45 -2.74 17.26
C GLU A 48 2.84 -2.95 16.62
N ILE A 49 2.90 -3.14 15.30
CA ILE A 49 4.14 -3.52 14.60
C ILE A 49 5.24 -2.48 14.80
N THR A 50 4.93 -1.19 14.85
CA THR A 50 5.88 -0.11 15.18
C THR A 50 6.55 -0.35 16.53
N SER A 51 5.76 -0.75 17.55
CA SER A 51 6.24 -1.05 18.91
C SER A 51 7.07 -2.34 18.92
N LEU A 52 6.64 -3.37 18.19
CA LEU A 52 7.39 -4.61 17.99
C LEU A 52 8.75 -4.34 17.34
N ASN A 53 8.78 -3.57 16.25
CA ASN A 53 10.00 -3.21 15.54
C ASN A 53 10.97 -2.41 16.42
N ARG A 54 10.46 -1.57 17.33
CA ARG A 54 11.29 -0.92 18.35
C ARG A 54 11.90 -1.94 19.33
N LYS A 55 11.14 -2.95 19.78
CA LYS A 55 11.64 -4.03 20.66
C LYS A 55 12.69 -4.89 19.94
N LEU A 56 12.40 -5.34 18.71
CA LEU A 56 13.30 -6.16 17.88
C LEU A 56 14.64 -5.46 17.60
N ARG A 57 14.65 -4.14 17.41
CA ARG A 57 15.86 -3.32 17.20
C ARG A 57 16.59 -2.93 18.48
N SER A 58 15.96 -3.08 19.64
CA SER A 58 16.55 -2.72 20.92
C SER A 58 17.56 -3.76 21.38
N ASN A 59 18.46 -3.34 22.27
CA ASN A 59 19.55 -4.17 22.78
C ASN A 59 19.21 -4.87 24.10
N ARG A 60 17.93 -5.24 24.31
CA ARG A 60 17.52 -6.01 25.49
C ARG A 60 17.46 -7.50 25.16
N ILE A 61 17.81 -8.30 26.16
CA ILE A 61 17.83 -9.76 26.09
C ILE A 61 16.42 -10.35 25.99
N GLU A 62 15.45 -9.77 26.70
CA GLU A 62 14.09 -10.27 26.77
C GLU A 62 13.05 -9.22 26.41
N HIS A 63 12.04 -9.65 25.66
CA HIS A 63 10.88 -8.85 25.30
C HIS A 63 9.62 -9.67 25.27
N GLU A 64 8.51 -8.98 25.51
CA GLU A 64 7.17 -9.50 25.33
C GLU A 64 6.42 -8.66 24.30
N HIS A 65 5.62 -9.32 23.46
CA HIS A 65 4.74 -8.65 22.51
C HIS A 65 3.44 -9.42 22.31
N THR A 66 2.33 -8.70 22.27
CA THR A 66 1.00 -9.28 22.09
C THR A 66 0.40 -8.86 20.76
N PHE A 67 0.13 -9.82 19.90
CA PHE A 67 -0.60 -9.67 18.66
C PHE A 67 -2.10 -9.87 18.95
N LYS A 68 -2.87 -8.79 18.89
CA LYS A 68 -4.34 -8.86 19.01
C LYS A 68 -4.92 -9.19 17.65
N ILE A 69 -5.34 -10.43 17.44
CA ILE A 69 -5.98 -10.83 16.18
C ILE A 69 -7.40 -10.25 16.17
N PRO A 70 -7.81 -9.54 15.10
CA PRO A 70 -9.17 -9.03 14.99
C PRO A 70 -10.19 -10.15 15.17
N ILE A 71 -11.26 -9.83 15.90
CA ILE A 71 -12.30 -10.76 16.29
C ILE A 71 -12.92 -11.39 15.05
N ARG A 72 -13.25 -12.67 15.16
CA ARG A 72 -13.88 -13.42 14.09
C ARG A 72 -15.03 -14.25 14.61
N GLN A 73 -16.02 -14.40 13.75
CA GLN A 73 -17.12 -15.32 14.00
C GLN A 73 -16.60 -16.76 14.07
N ILE A 74 -17.19 -17.55 14.95
CA ILE A 74 -16.97 -19.00 14.96
C ILE A 74 -17.25 -19.60 13.57
N HIS A 75 -16.41 -20.55 13.17
CA HIS A 75 -16.37 -21.20 11.86
C HIS A 75 -16.11 -20.28 10.66
N SER A 76 -15.64 -19.05 10.89
CA SER A 76 -15.13 -18.22 9.80
C SER A 76 -13.86 -18.82 9.16
N HIS A 77 -13.61 -18.41 7.92
CA HIS A 77 -12.44 -18.84 7.16
C HIS A 77 -11.13 -18.54 7.93
N PRO A 78 -10.12 -19.45 7.87
CA PRO A 78 -8.84 -19.22 8.51
C PRO A 78 -8.19 -17.92 8.03
N LEU A 79 -7.58 -17.18 8.96
CA LEU A 79 -6.85 -15.95 8.65
C LEU A 79 -5.37 -16.26 8.54
N LYS A 80 -4.85 -16.22 7.30
CA LYS A 80 -3.43 -16.40 7.02
C LYS A 80 -2.73 -15.04 6.96
N MET A 81 -1.68 -14.90 7.76
CA MET A 81 -0.89 -13.68 7.94
C MET A 81 0.57 -14.03 7.70
N VAL A 82 1.26 -13.19 6.92
CA VAL A 82 2.67 -13.36 6.59
C VAL A 82 3.43 -12.16 7.12
N PHE A 83 4.26 -12.39 8.13
CA PHE A 83 5.17 -11.40 8.68
C PHE A 83 6.50 -11.51 7.93
N TRP A 84 6.89 -10.46 7.22
CA TRP A 84 8.14 -10.41 6.48
C TRP A 84 9.24 -9.91 7.41
N ILE A 85 10.06 -10.83 7.93
CA ILE A 85 11.09 -10.54 8.93
C ILE A 85 12.41 -10.29 8.20
N ARG A 86 12.97 -9.09 8.39
CA ARG A 86 14.28 -8.69 7.92
C ARG A 86 15.33 -8.81 9.00
N ASN A 87 16.49 -9.37 8.65
CA ASN A 87 17.68 -9.28 9.47
C ASN A 87 18.43 -7.97 9.20
N LEU A 88 18.62 -7.15 10.24
CA LEU A 88 19.34 -5.88 10.17
C LEU A 88 20.78 -6.00 10.67
N SER A 89 21.23 -7.21 10.99
CA SER A 89 22.56 -7.50 11.50
C SER A 89 23.51 -7.88 10.36
N ALA A 90 24.80 -7.60 10.54
CA ALA A 90 25.83 -8.01 9.58
C ALA A 90 26.13 -9.52 9.60
N THR A 91 25.56 -10.27 10.55
CA THR A 91 25.71 -11.72 10.70
C THR A 91 24.39 -12.44 10.45
N ASN A 92 24.47 -13.72 10.06
CA ASN A 92 23.28 -14.57 9.91
C ASN A 92 22.50 -14.63 11.24
N ALA A 93 21.19 -14.45 11.19
CA ALA A 93 20.31 -14.61 12.33
C ALA A 93 19.55 -15.94 12.22
N LYS A 94 19.55 -16.71 13.31
CA LYS A 94 18.76 -17.93 13.43
C LYS A 94 17.70 -17.74 14.50
N LEU A 95 16.43 -17.90 14.13
CA LEU A 95 15.29 -17.85 15.05
C LEU A 95 14.76 -19.26 15.26
N THR A 96 14.54 -19.64 16.51
CA THR A 96 13.88 -20.91 16.89
C THR A 96 12.65 -20.61 17.71
N LEU A 97 11.49 -20.99 17.19
CA LEU A 97 10.19 -20.75 17.79
C LEU A 97 9.75 -22.01 18.52
N LYS A 98 9.49 -21.88 19.82
CA LYS A 98 8.96 -22.95 20.67
C LYS A 98 7.61 -22.52 21.21
N ARG A 99 6.59 -23.34 21.00
CA ARG A 99 5.27 -23.08 21.57
C ARG A 99 5.26 -23.35 23.09
N ILE A 100 4.65 -22.43 23.84
CA ILE A 100 4.34 -22.61 25.27
C ILE A 100 2.88 -23.04 25.42
N GLN A 101 2.63 -24.00 26.31
CA GLN A 101 1.28 -24.42 26.66
C GLN A 101 0.68 -23.43 27.68
N ASN A 102 -0.31 -22.64 27.25
CA ASN A 102 -1.05 -21.73 28.14
C ASN A 102 -2.29 -22.39 28.78
N CYS A 103 -2.83 -23.45 28.17
CA CYS A 103 -4.06 -24.10 28.62
C CYS A 103 -3.80 -25.21 29.65
N GLN A 104 -4.82 -25.53 30.45
CA GLN A 104 -4.77 -26.62 31.44
C GLN A 104 -5.11 -28.01 30.85
N CYS A 105 -5.22 -28.14 29.53
CA CYS A 105 -5.51 -29.43 28.90
C CYS A 105 -4.43 -30.48 29.25
N GLN A 106 -4.87 -31.70 29.54
CA GLN A 106 -3.99 -32.82 29.89
C GLN A 106 -3.85 -33.79 28.70
N PRO A 107 -2.74 -34.54 28.60
CA PRO A 107 -2.62 -35.63 27.63
C PRO A 107 -3.73 -36.66 27.85
N LEU A 108 -4.35 -37.11 26.76
CA LEU A 108 -5.35 -38.18 26.79
C LEU A 108 -4.73 -39.49 26.31
N GLN A 109 -5.13 -40.60 26.92
CA GLN A 109 -4.71 -41.92 26.47
C GLN A 109 -5.50 -42.29 25.21
N THR A 110 -4.80 -42.37 24.08
CA THR A 110 -5.40 -42.60 22.77
C THR A 110 -4.90 -43.94 22.22
N GLN A 111 -5.83 -44.74 21.72
CA GLN A 111 -5.53 -46.00 21.03
C GLN A 111 -4.92 -45.67 19.66
N VAL A 112 -3.67 -46.07 19.44
CA VAL A 112 -2.94 -45.87 18.17
C VAL A 112 -2.79 -47.17 17.37
N GLY A 113 -3.37 -48.26 17.84
CA GLY A 113 -3.40 -49.57 17.19
C GLY A 113 -4.18 -50.59 18.01
N PHE A 114 -4.31 -51.83 17.52
CA PHE A 114 -5.19 -52.86 18.10
C PHE A 114 -5.00 -53.07 19.62
N ASN A 115 -3.78 -52.94 20.16
CA ASN A 115 -3.49 -53.04 21.61
C ASN A 115 -2.45 -51.99 22.10
N GLN A 116 -2.28 -50.88 21.39
CA GLN A 116 -1.29 -49.84 21.74
C GLN A 116 -1.98 -48.56 22.14
N PHE A 117 -1.72 -48.10 23.37
CA PHE A 117 -2.18 -46.82 23.88
C PHE A 117 -1.00 -45.88 24.06
N ARG A 118 -1.12 -44.64 23.58
CA ARG A 118 -0.16 -43.57 23.83
C ARG A 118 -0.85 -42.39 24.49
N GLN A 119 -0.16 -41.72 25.39
CA GLN A 119 -0.62 -40.41 25.86
C GLN A 119 -0.36 -39.39 24.76
N LEU A 120 -1.43 -38.94 24.10
CA LEU A 120 -1.38 -37.93 23.05
C LEU A 120 -2.01 -36.64 23.54
N PHE A 121 -1.37 -35.53 23.20
CA PHE A 121 -1.84 -34.21 23.58
C PHE A 121 -2.90 -33.70 22.59
N HIS A 122 -4.15 -34.07 22.81
CA HIS A 122 -5.30 -33.66 22.01
C HIS A 122 -5.93 -32.36 22.52
N CYS A 123 -5.14 -31.29 22.61
CA CYS A 123 -5.67 -29.98 22.99
C CYS A 123 -6.28 -29.25 21.78
N PRO A 124 -7.59 -28.90 21.80
CA PRO A 124 -8.20 -28.15 20.70
C PRO A 124 -7.60 -26.74 20.57
N HIS A 125 -7.21 -26.10 21.67
CA HIS A 125 -6.50 -24.81 21.65
C HIS A 125 -5.19 -24.88 20.87
N ARG A 126 -4.57 -26.07 20.71
CA ARG A 126 -3.39 -26.24 19.88
C ARG A 126 -3.64 -25.83 18.43
N ARG A 127 -4.82 -26.13 17.90
CA ARG A 127 -5.15 -25.96 16.50
C ARG A 127 -5.60 -24.53 16.14
N LEU A 128 -5.77 -23.65 17.13
CA LEU A 128 -6.22 -22.26 16.91
C LEU A 128 -5.19 -21.38 16.20
N LEU A 129 -3.90 -21.69 16.31
CA LEU A 129 -2.85 -20.97 15.61
C LEU A 129 -1.76 -21.95 15.15
N HIS A 130 -1.40 -21.84 13.89
CA HIS A 130 -0.33 -22.63 13.27
C HIS A 130 0.72 -21.69 12.69
N ILE A 131 1.99 -21.91 13.04
CA ILE A 131 3.12 -21.24 12.44
C ILE A 131 3.83 -22.26 11.54
N SER A 132 3.95 -21.94 10.25
CA SER A 132 4.45 -22.90 9.24
C SER A 132 5.92 -23.30 9.40
N GLN A 133 6.74 -22.43 9.99
CA GLN A 133 8.18 -22.60 10.13
C GLN A 133 8.58 -22.30 11.57
N GLU A 134 9.10 -23.29 12.27
CA GLU A 134 9.58 -23.15 13.65
C GLU A 134 11.05 -22.75 13.71
N ILE A 135 11.80 -22.90 12.62
CA ILE A 135 13.20 -22.47 12.51
C ILE A 135 13.33 -21.56 11.29
N LEU A 136 13.89 -20.37 11.49
CA LEU A 136 14.18 -19.41 10.44
C LEU A 136 15.69 -19.15 10.42
N SER A 137 16.30 -19.21 9.25
CA SER A 137 17.69 -18.79 9.02
C SER A 137 17.67 -17.63 8.04
N ILE A 138 18.16 -16.47 8.49
CA ILE A 138 18.02 -15.20 7.79
C ILE A 138 19.41 -14.60 7.61
N LYS A 139 19.89 -14.51 6.38
CA LYS A 139 21.17 -13.87 6.04
C LYS A 139 21.11 -12.35 6.31
N PRO A 140 22.27 -11.67 6.39
CA PRO A 140 22.30 -10.21 6.48
C PRO A 140 21.45 -9.56 5.39
N ASP A 141 20.64 -8.59 5.77
CA ASP A 141 19.70 -7.86 4.90
C ASP A 141 18.61 -8.69 4.19
N GLU A 142 18.59 -10.01 4.40
CA GLU A 142 17.57 -10.89 3.85
C GLU A 142 16.23 -10.69 4.56
N VAL A 143 15.16 -10.90 3.80
CA VAL A 143 13.79 -10.88 4.30
C VAL A 143 13.16 -12.24 4.10
N VAL A 144 12.70 -12.86 5.20
CA VAL A 144 12.09 -14.19 5.22
C VAL A 144 10.64 -14.09 5.67
N ALA A 145 9.77 -14.91 5.08
CA ALA A 145 8.35 -14.95 5.39
C ALA A 145 8.07 -15.88 6.59
N LEU A 146 7.58 -15.31 7.69
CA LEU A 146 6.99 -16.08 8.78
C LEU A 146 5.48 -16.13 8.60
N THR A 147 4.97 -17.30 8.20
CA THR A 147 3.53 -17.49 7.98
C THR A 147 2.84 -18.03 9.22
N VAL A 148 1.83 -17.29 9.68
CA VAL A 148 0.97 -17.57 10.83
C VAL A 148 -0.46 -17.70 10.34
N THR A 149 -1.13 -18.81 10.67
CA THR A 149 -2.53 -19.06 10.31
C THR A 149 -3.37 -19.22 11.56
N ALA A 150 -4.37 -18.35 11.72
CA ALA A 150 -5.35 -18.41 12.80
C ALA A 150 -6.62 -19.14 12.35
N TYR A 151 -7.14 -20.01 13.20
CA TYR A 151 -8.35 -20.81 12.96
C TYR A 151 -9.41 -20.48 13.99
N PHE A 152 -10.66 -20.33 13.55
CA PHE A 152 -11.73 -19.78 14.38
C PHE A 152 -12.82 -20.82 14.66
N PHE A 153 -12.49 -21.94 15.31
CA PHE A 153 -13.45 -23.04 15.55
C PHE A 153 -13.80 -23.27 17.04
N LEU A 154 -13.17 -22.53 17.97
CA LEU A 154 -13.42 -22.68 19.41
C LEU A 154 -13.86 -21.34 20.00
N TYR A 155 -15.10 -21.28 20.49
CA TYR A 155 -15.67 -20.07 21.11
C TYR A 155 -14.84 -19.62 22.33
N GLY A 156 -14.74 -18.30 22.55
CA GLY A 156 -14.10 -17.69 23.71
C GLY A 156 -12.83 -16.88 23.40
N GLU A 157 -12.16 -16.43 24.46
CA GLU A 157 -10.86 -15.74 24.40
C GLU A 157 -9.72 -16.73 24.61
N HIS A 158 -8.72 -16.69 23.73
CA HIS A 158 -7.62 -17.64 23.68
C HIS A 158 -6.29 -16.90 23.57
N LEU A 159 -5.35 -17.26 24.45
CA LEU A 159 -3.98 -16.77 24.40
C LEU A 159 -3.02 -17.90 24.02
N LEU A 160 -2.32 -17.74 22.90
CA LEU A 160 -1.33 -18.70 22.42
C LEU A 160 0.05 -18.05 22.42
N THR A 161 1.01 -18.65 23.13
CA THR A 161 2.34 -18.08 23.31
C THR A 161 3.40 -18.86 22.56
N TYR A 162 4.27 -18.14 21.85
CA TYR A 162 5.49 -18.66 21.24
C TYR A 162 6.70 -17.95 21.83
N GLU A 163 7.67 -18.75 22.25
CA GLU A 163 8.98 -18.31 22.70
C GLU A 163 9.94 -18.36 21.51
N VAL A 164 10.43 -17.21 21.08
CA VAL A 164 11.36 -17.07 19.96
C VAL A 164 12.76 -16.84 20.52
N HIS A 165 13.64 -17.80 20.29
CA HIS A 165 15.05 -17.72 20.66
C HIS A 165 15.89 -17.30 19.47
N THR A 166 16.86 -16.44 19.72
CA THR A 166 17.90 -16.09 18.77
C THR A 166 19.23 -16.74 19.17
N GLU A 167 20.15 -16.87 18.21
CA GLU A 167 21.46 -17.51 18.42
C GLU A 167 22.37 -16.76 19.41
N ASP A 168 22.17 -15.46 19.55
CA ASP A 168 22.83 -14.59 20.51
C ASP A 168 22.15 -14.55 21.89
N ASN A 169 21.33 -15.57 22.21
CA ASN A 169 20.64 -15.78 23.49
C ASN A 169 19.58 -14.72 23.83
N ARG A 170 19.00 -14.02 22.85
CA ARG A 170 17.78 -13.24 23.13
C ARG A 170 16.57 -14.15 23.13
N LYS A 171 15.56 -13.71 23.85
CA LYS A 171 14.26 -14.36 23.95
C LYS A 171 13.14 -13.35 23.73
N PHE A 172 12.21 -13.68 22.84
CA PHE A 172 10.98 -12.92 22.64
C PHE A 172 9.79 -13.81 22.97
N LEU A 173 8.89 -13.30 23.80
CA LEU A 173 7.58 -13.92 24.04
C LEU A 173 6.57 -13.25 23.13
N TRP A 174 6.05 -14.02 22.17
CA TRP A 174 5.02 -13.59 21.25
C TRP A 174 3.69 -14.22 21.66
N HIS A 175 2.79 -13.39 22.15
CA HIS A 175 1.44 -13.78 22.54
C HIS A 175 0.47 -13.46 21.41
N PHE A 176 -0.28 -14.45 20.95
CA PHE A 176 -1.36 -14.29 20.00
C PHE A 176 -2.67 -14.37 20.76
N HIS A 177 -3.38 -13.25 20.83
CA HIS A 177 -4.68 -13.15 21.45
C HIS A 177 -5.76 -13.30 20.38
N LEU A 178 -6.57 -14.36 20.47
CA LEU A 178 -7.69 -14.65 19.58
C LEU A 178 -8.97 -14.58 20.38
N GLU A 179 -9.89 -13.72 19.97
CA GLU A 179 -11.25 -13.66 20.49
C GLU A 179 -12.20 -14.20 19.40
N ILE A 180 -12.92 -15.28 19.72
CA ILE A 180 -13.82 -15.98 18.81
C ILE A 180 -15.21 -15.94 19.42
N SER A 181 -16.14 -15.26 18.77
CA SER A 181 -17.50 -15.05 19.28
C SER A 181 -18.55 -15.37 18.22
N SER A 182 -19.82 -15.33 18.60
CA SER A 182 -20.93 -15.16 17.66
C SER A 182 -20.90 -13.74 17.09
N PHE A 183 -21.69 -13.47 16.04
CA PHE A 183 -21.83 -12.10 15.55
C PHE A 183 -22.20 -11.15 16.71
N ASP A 184 -21.38 -10.14 16.93
CA ASP A 184 -21.51 -9.20 18.03
C ASP A 184 -21.52 -7.76 17.47
N PRO A 185 -22.67 -7.06 17.57
CA PRO A 185 -22.77 -5.68 17.13
C PRO A 185 -21.86 -4.72 17.87
N GLU A 186 -21.29 -5.04 19.05
CA GLU A 186 -20.31 -4.21 19.80
C GLU A 186 -18.93 -4.15 19.13
N LYS A 187 -18.69 -5.01 18.15
CA LYS A 187 -17.40 -5.12 17.46
C LYS A 187 -17.46 -4.68 15.99
N CYS A 188 -18.63 -4.20 15.53
CA CYS A 188 -18.80 -3.69 14.18
C CYS A 188 -18.15 -2.31 13.97
N LEU A 189 -17.85 -1.55 15.04
CA LEU A 189 -17.19 -0.25 14.89
C LEU A 189 -15.65 -0.39 14.89
N LEU A 190 -15.01 -0.03 13.77
CA LEU A 190 -13.54 -0.13 13.62
C LEU A 190 -12.80 0.96 14.40
N THR A 191 -13.38 2.17 14.46
CA THR A 191 -12.76 3.34 15.06
C THR A 191 -13.65 3.87 16.19
N LYS A 192 -13.10 3.97 17.40
CA LYS A 192 -13.79 4.55 18.57
C LYS A 192 -13.29 5.97 18.89
N GLU A 193 -12.39 6.50 18.07
CA GLU A 193 -11.83 7.84 18.22
C GLU A 193 -11.92 8.56 16.88
N LEU A 194 -12.40 9.80 16.94
CA LEU A 194 -12.40 10.72 15.80
C LEU A 194 -10.99 11.26 15.57
N LEU A 195 -10.66 11.55 14.31
CA LEU A 195 -9.36 12.09 13.95
C LEU A 195 -9.17 13.46 14.63
N PRO A 196 -8.00 13.74 15.23
CA PRO A 196 -7.71 15.06 15.76
C PRO A 196 -7.82 16.14 14.67
N VAL A 197 -8.53 17.23 14.98
CA VAL A 197 -8.76 18.34 14.04
C VAL A 197 -8.18 19.62 14.57
N ASN A 198 -7.52 20.38 13.69
CA ASN A 198 -7.06 21.71 14.04
C ASN A 198 -8.25 22.67 14.24
N ILE A 199 -8.44 23.10 15.48
CA ILE A 199 -9.54 23.98 15.89
C ILE A 199 -9.45 25.38 15.26
N LYS A 200 -8.26 25.80 14.81
CA LYS A 200 -8.08 27.07 14.08
C LYS A 200 -8.63 26.98 12.66
N SER A 201 -8.62 25.78 12.07
CA SER A 201 -9.04 25.55 10.68
C SER A 201 -10.52 25.22 10.55
N PHE A 202 -11.15 24.69 11.60
CA PHE A 202 -12.53 24.21 11.55
C PHE A 202 -13.32 24.61 12.80
N TYR A 203 -14.36 25.43 12.61
CA TYR A 203 -15.36 25.70 13.65
C TYR A 203 -16.37 24.55 13.80
N HIS A 204 -16.71 23.89 12.68
CA HIS A 204 -17.59 22.72 12.60
C HIS A 204 -17.00 21.73 11.59
N ILE A 205 -17.07 20.43 11.86
CA ILE A 205 -16.58 19.42 10.93
C ILE A 205 -17.39 18.13 11.02
N THR A 206 -17.53 17.47 9.88
CA THR A 206 -18.06 16.12 9.80
C THR A 206 -16.93 15.12 9.60
N GLN A 207 -16.94 14.05 10.40
CA GLN A 207 -15.99 12.95 10.28
C GLN A 207 -16.69 11.59 10.21
N PRO A 208 -16.07 10.59 9.57
CA PRO A 208 -16.58 9.24 9.54
C PRO A 208 -16.15 8.45 10.79
N LEU A 209 -17.09 7.72 11.37
CA LEU A 209 -16.81 6.53 12.17
C LEU A 209 -17.05 5.29 11.31
N TRP A 210 -16.05 4.43 11.18
CA TRP A 210 -16.12 3.30 10.25
C TRP A 210 -16.87 2.10 10.85
N VAL A 211 -17.99 1.74 10.25
CA VAL A 211 -18.82 0.57 10.61
C VAL A 211 -18.52 -0.56 9.65
N GLN A 212 -17.95 -1.64 10.15
CA GLN A 212 -17.65 -2.85 9.40
C GLN A 212 -18.80 -3.85 9.45
N ASN A 213 -19.05 -4.47 8.31
CA ASN A 213 -19.81 -5.69 8.18
C ASN A 213 -18.87 -6.82 7.76
N ILE A 214 -18.76 -7.89 8.56
CA ILE A 214 -17.94 -9.08 8.26
C ILE A 214 -18.75 -10.24 7.68
N THR A 215 -20.07 -10.12 7.61
CA THR A 215 -20.97 -11.19 7.17
C THR A 215 -21.15 -11.16 5.65
N MET A 216 -21.73 -12.24 5.11
CA MET A 216 -22.04 -12.38 3.68
C MET A 216 -23.37 -11.71 3.29
N SER A 217 -24.10 -11.11 4.24
CA SER A 217 -25.37 -10.42 4.02
C SER A 217 -25.21 -8.90 4.20
N HIS A 218 -26.10 -8.12 3.61
CA HIS A 218 -26.21 -6.69 3.93
C HIS A 218 -26.75 -6.56 5.37
N LEU A 219 -26.13 -5.72 6.19
CA LEU A 219 -26.57 -5.47 7.56
C LEU A 219 -27.13 -4.06 7.67
N SER A 220 -28.29 -3.93 8.32
CA SER A 220 -28.91 -2.63 8.59
C SER A 220 -28.79 -2.31 10.07
N PHE A 221 -28.18 -1.17 10.37
CA PHE A 221 -27.96 -0.68 11.72
C PHE A 221 -28.77 0.59 11.96
N SER A 222 -29.24 0.76 13.19
CA SER A 222 -29.83 2.01 13.66
C SER A 222 -29.00 2.58 14.80
N PHE A 223 -28.63 3.85 14.68
CA PHE A 223 -27.74 4.56 15.58
C PHE A 223 -28.47 5.70 16.29
N ALA A 224 -28.16 5.89 17.57
CA ALA A 224 -28.62 7.03 18.34
C ALA A 224 -27.46 7.62 19.16
N SER A 225 -27.45 8.95 19.33
CA SER A 225 -26.57 9.64 20.27
C SER A 225 -27.40 10.40 21.30
N ARG A 226 -26.89 10.48 22.54
CA ARG A 226 -27.53 11.21 23.65
C ARG A 226 -26.95 12.62 23.85
N ASP A 227 -25.83 12.92 23.20
CA ASP A 227 -25.03 14.11 23.48
C ASP A 227 -25.40 15.28 22.56
N ARG A 228 -25.50 16.48 23.12
CA ARG A 228 -26.00 17.66 22.40
C ARG A 228 -25.01 18.26 21.40
N GLY A 229 -23.70 18.06 21.56
CA GLY A 229 -22.70 18.63 20.64
C GLY A 229 -22.08 17.62 19.68
N LEU A 230 -22.66 16.41 19.59
CA LEU A 230 -22.39 15.44 18.54
C LEU A 230 -23.69 15.12 17.82
N LYS A 231 -23.75 15.37 16.51
CA LYS A 231 -24.90 15.07 15.67
C LYS A 231 -24.57 13.95 14.68
N LEU A 232 -25.38 12.90 14.67
CA LEU A 232 -25.30 11.84 13.66
C LEU A 232 -26.11 12.26 12.42
N LEU A 233 -25.50 12.22 11.23
CA LEU A 233 -26.17 12.64 9.99
C LEU A 233 -26.93 11.49 9.31
N ASN A 234 -26.45 10.25 9.45
CA ASN A 234 -27.04 9.05 8.87
C ASN A 234 -27.28 7.98 9.95
N MET A 235 -28.30 8.24 10.79
CA MET A 235 -28.67 7.36 11.92
C MET A 235 -29.07 5.95 11.49
N ASN A 236 -29.64 5.78 10.28
CA ASN A 236 -29.90 4.46 9.73
C ASN A 236 -28.87 4.19 8.64
N LEU A 237 -28.11 3.11 8.79
CA LEU A 237 -26.99 2.76 7.91
C LEU A 237 -27.10 1.30 7.48
N THR A 238 -27.24 1.06 6.18
CA THR A 238 -27.09 -0.27 5.60
C THR A 238 -25.65 -0.44 5.13
N VAL A 239 -24.92 -1.36 5.76
CA VAL A 239 -23.53 -1.70 5.43
C VAL A 239 -23.55 -2.96 4.56
N PRO A 240 -23.08 -2.89 3.30
CA PRO A 240 -23.00 -4.05 2.44
C PRO A 240 -22.16 -5.19 3.01
N ARG A 241 -22.41 -6.41 2.55
CA ARG A 241 -21.66 -7.59 2.95
C ARG A 241 -20.14 -7.37 2.86
N GLN A 242 -19.41 -7.87 3.85
CA GLN A 242 -17.93 -7.84 3.90
C GLN A 242 -17.31 -6.47 3.56
N SER A 243 -17.94 -5.38 3.98
CA SER A 243 -17.56 -4.02 3.61
C SER A 243 -17.58 -3.08 4.81
N VAL A 244 -17.23 -1.80 4.62
CA VAL A 244 -17.17 -0.83 5.71
C VAL A 244 -17.77 0.50 5.28
N TRP A 245 -18.80 0.97 5.96
CA TRP A 245 -19.47 2.22 5.63
C TRP A 245 -19.33 3.25 6.76
N PRO A 246 -19.31 4.55 6.45
CA PRO A 246 -19.12 5.57 7.47
C PRO A 246 -20.45 5.97 8.12
N LEU A 247 -20.47 5.92 9.45
CA LEU A 247 -21.39 6.69 10.27
C LEU A 247 -20.86 8.12 10.37
N LEU A 248 -21.57 9.08 9.79
CA LEU A 248 -21.17 10.47 9.71
C LEU A 248 -21.53 11.20 11.00
N VAL A 249 -20.50 11.78 11.61
CA VAL A 249 -20.55 12.48 12.87
C VAL A 249 -20.18 13.94 12.66
N ASP A 250 -21.10 14.84 12.97
CA ASP A 250 -20.94 16.28 12.84
C ASP A 250 -20.79 16.90 14.24
N TYR A 251 -19.70 17.64 14.47
CA TYR A 251 -19.36 18.19 15.78
C TYR A 251 -18.54 19.48 15.67
N ARG A 252 -18.40 20.21 16.79
CA ARG A 252 -17.57 21.42 16.90
C ARG A 252 -16.23 21.11 17.55
N PRO A 253 -15.08 21.17 16.85
CA PRO A 253 -13.78 20.80 17.43
C PRO A 253 -13.35 21.59 18.68
N LEU A 254 -13.81 22.84 18.81
CA LEU A 254 -13.54 23.72 19.96
C LEU A 254 -14.17 23.25 21.27
N ASP A 255 -15.27 22.49 21.20
CA ASP A 255 -16.08 22.15 22.37
C ASP A 255 -15.60 20.88 23.12
N TYR A 256 -14.49 20.22 22.73
CA TYR A 256 -14.30 18.79 23.06
C TYR A 256 -12.96 18.29 23.62
N GLU A 257 -13.02 17.92 24.92
CA GLU A 257 -12.44 16.73 25.56
C GLU A 257 -13.57 15.89 26.21
N ASN A 258 -14.56 15.39 25.45
CA ASN A 258 -15.65 14.56 26.00
C ASN A 258 -15.81 13.22 25.28
N GLU A 259 -16.16 12.19 26.06
CA GLU A 259 -16.65 10.89 25.57
C GLU A 259 -18.13 11.03 25.20
N ALA A 260 -18.50 10.70 23.96
CA ALA A 260 -19.89 10.64 23.53
C ALA A 260 -20.39 9.19 23.48
N GLU A 261 -21.63 8.93 23.87
CA GLU A 261 -22.22 7.59 23.79
C GLU A 261 -23.05 7.44 22.51
N ILE A 262 -22.67 6.48 21.68
CA ILE A 262 -23.44 6.04 20.51
C ILE A 262 -24.04 4.67 20.82
N VAL A 263 -25.34 4.55 20.64
CA VAL A 263 -26.05 3.27 20.73
C VAL A 263 -26.27 2.74 19.33
N LEU A 264 -25.70 1.58 19.02
CA LEU A 264 -25.98 0.80 17.81
C LEU A 264 -27.06 -0.23 18.14
N THR A 265 -28.09 -0.30 17.31
CA THR A 265 -29.14 -1.33 17.38
C THR A 265 -29.08 -2.16 16.11
N TYR A 266 -29.02 -3.48 16.28
CA TYR A 266 -29.11 -4.47 15.21
C TYR A 266 -30.09 -5.55 15.67
N GLU A 267 -31.15 -5.77 14.89
CA GLU A 267 -32.27 -6.64 15.30
C GLU A 267 -32.75 -6.28 16.73
N ASN A 268 -32.66 -7.23 17.68
CA ASN A 268 -33.04 -7.03 19.08
C ASN A 268 -31.85 -6.73 20.01
N THR A 269 -30.64 -6.64 19.45
CA THR A 269 -29.40 -6.42 20.20
C THR A 269 -28.98 -4.95 20.16
N LYS A 270 -28.48 -4.46 21.30
CA LYS A 270 -28.00 -3.09 21.45
C LYS A 270 -26.56 -3.10 21.95
N ALA A 271 -25.71 -2.37 21.24
CA ALA A 271 -24.32 -2.15 21.58
C ALA A 271 -24.11 -0.67 21.93
N ARG A 272 -23.30 -0.38 22.95
CA ARG A 272 -22.99 1.01 23.33
C ARG A 272 -21.51 1.30 23.15
N TYR A 273 -21.24 2.39 22.45
CA TYR A 273 -19.91 2.82 22.08
C TYR A 273 -19.61 4.16 22.71
N LYS A 274 -18.47 4.23 23.41
CA LYS A 274 -17.88 5.49 23.82
C LYS A 274 -16.95 5.98 22.72
N ILE A 275 -17.26 7.15 22.18
CA ILE A 275 -16.48 7.80 21.13
C ILE A 275 -15.74 8.99 21.71
N LYS A 276 -14.44 9.07 21.45
CA LYS A 276 -13.64 10.24 21.85
C LYS A 276 -13.44 11.17 20.66
N ALA A 277 -13.63 12.46 20.91
CA ALA A 277 -13.32 13.53 19.97
C ALA A 277 -12.27 14.45 20.60
N ARG A 278 -11.28 14.88 19.81
CA ARG A 278 -10.19 15.75 20.29
C ARG A 278 -9.92 16.87 19.29
N GLY A 279 -9.91 18.12 19.77
CA GLY A 279 -9.37 19.27 19.05
C GLY A 279 -7.87 19.44 19.32
N VAL A 280 -7.10 19.87 18.31
CA VAL A 280 -5.67 20.19 18.43
C VAL A 280 -5.36 21.59 17.87
N LEU A 281 -4.23 22.18 18.25
CA LEU A 281 -3.79 23.51 17.77
C LEU A 281 -2.98 23.44 16.46
N THR A 282 -2.43 22.28 16.16
CA THR A 282 -1.60 22.01 14.98
C THR A 282 -2.06 20.71 14.33
N ASP A 283 -2.13 20.70 13.00
CA ASP A 283 -2.49 19.50 12.24
C ASP A 283 -1.48 18.37 12.52
N GLU A 284 -1.95 17.26 13.05
CA GLU A 284 -1.16 16.04 13.12
C GLU A 284 -1.17 15.34 11.74
N LYS A 285 0.00 15.20 11.14
CA LYS A 285 0.17 14.33 9.96
C LYS A 285 0.00 12.89 10.41
N GLU A 286 -0.76 12.09 9.65
CA GLU A 286 -0.84 10.64 9.86
C GLU A 286 0.54 10.05 9.58
N GLN A 287 1.33 9.83 10.63
CA GLN A 287 2.60 9.12 10.55
C GLN A 287 2.31 7.63 10.73
N THR A 288 2.34 6.89 9.64
CA THR A 288 2.34 5.43 9.68
C THR A 288 3.62 4.92 9.04
N ASP A 289 4.30 4.00 9.72
CA ASP A 289 5.45 3.26 9.20
C ASP A 289 5.02 2.03 8.38
N MET A 290 3.71 1.84 8.15
CA MET A 290 3.18 0.75 7.35
C MET A 290 3.65 0.85 5.89
N PRO A 291 4.31 -0.19 5.35
CA PRO A 291 4.72 -0.21 3.95
C PRO A 291 3.53 -0.23 2.98
N LEU A 292 3.58 0.64 1.98
CA LEU A 292 2.58 0.76 0.91
C LEU A 292 2.77 -0.27 -0.21
N LYS A 293 3.96 -0.84 -0.37
CA LYS A 293 4.18 -1.89 -1.36
C LYS A 293 3.99 -3.25 -0.68
N GLU A 294 3.05 -4.05 -1.16
CA GLU A 294 2.96 -5.46 -0.74
C GLU A 294 4.11 -6.27 -1.32
N ARG A 295 4.61 -7.23 -0.55
CA ARG A 295 5.53 -8.25 -1.06
C ARG A 295 4.74 -9.36 -1.74
N GLU A 296 5.32 -9.90 -2.80
CA GLU A 296 4.73 -11.01 -3.55
C GLU A 296 4.68 -12.26 -2.67
N CYS A 297 3.55 -12.97 -2.72
CA CYS A 297 3.33 -14.19 -1.97
C CYS A 297 2.48 -15.14 -2.81
N VAL A 298 2.80 -16.44 -2.76
CA VAL A 298 2.09 -17.48 -3.54
C VAL A 298 0.60 -17.55 -3.20
N ASP A 299 0.22 -17.14 -2.00
CA ASP A 299 -1.17 -17.12 -1.54
C ASP A 299 -1.86 -15.76 -1.76
N PHE A 300 -1.12 -14.72 -2.16
CA PHE A 300 -1.63 -13.37 -2.35
C PHE A 300 -1.87 -13.12 -3.84
N LEU A 301 -2.96 -13.70 -4.34
CA LEU A 301 -3.20 -13.88 -5.78
C LEU A 301 -3.68 -12.61 -6.49
N HIS A 302 -4.22 -11.64 -5.78
CA HIS A 302 -4.92 -10.50 -6.37
C HIS A 302 -4.45 -9.21 -5.71
N VAL A 303 -3.85 -8.31 -6.48
CA VAL A 303 -3.16 -7.15 -5.91
C VAL A 303 -3.49 -5.87 -6.65
N ILE A 304 -3.61 -4.78 -5.89
CA ILE A 304 -3.87 -3.43 -6.38
C ILE A 304 -2.62 -2.58 -6.11
N TYR A 305 -2.11 -1.91 -7.14
CA TYR A 305 -0.94 -1.03 -7.05
C TYR A 305 -1.22 0.35 -7.66
N PRO A 306 -0.97 1.45 -6.95
CA PRO A 306 -0.66 1.50 -5.52
C PRO A 306 -1.84 0.98 -4.66
N ASN A 307 -1.55 0.40 -3.49
CA ASN A 307 -2.58 -0.06 -2.56
C ASN A 307 -3.17 1.07 -1.69
N ARG A 308 -2.61 2.28 -1.82
CA ARG A 308 -3.08 3.52 -1.19
C ARG A 308 -3.10 4.65 -2.21
N VAL A 309 -4.21 5.37 -2.27
CA VAL A 309 -4.39 6.59 -3.07
C VAL A 309 -4.83 7.74 -2.17
N ASN A 310 -4.28 8.93 -2.41
CA ASN A 310 -4.58 10.13 -1.64
C ASN A 310 -5.09 11.21 -2.60
N PHE A 311 -6.26 11.75 -2.31
CA PHE A 311 -6.88 12.81 -3.08
C PHE A 311 -6.94 14.08 -2.25
N GLU A 312 -6.28 15.12 -2.72
CA GLU A 312 -6.51 16.49 -2.29
C GLU A 312 -7.38 17.15 -3.35
N VAL A 313 -8.58 17.61 -3.01
CA VAL A 313 -9.60 18.04 -3.99
C VAL A 313 -10.31 19.28 -3.47
N CYS A 314 -10.70 20.21 -4.34
CA CYS A 314 -11.54 21.34 -3.94
C CYS A 314 -13.02 20.93 -3.86
N LEU A 315 -13.85 21.76 -3.23
CA LEU A 315 -15.30 21.58 -3.30
C LEU A 315 -15.77 21.63 -4.76
N ARG A 316 -16.71 20.76 -5.12
CA ARG A 316 -17.28 20.63 -6.47
C ARG A 316 -16.24 20.32 -7.57
N GLU A 317 -15.06 19.84 -7.21
CA GLU A 317 -14.04 19.36 -8.15
C GLU A 317 -14.10 17.83 -8.25
N ASP A 318 -13.83 17.32 -9.45
CA ASP A 318 -13.53 15.94 -9.72
C ASP A 318 -12.03 15.75 -9.99
N ARG A 319 -11.47 14.67 -9.46
CA ARG A 319 -10.09 14.25 -9.73
C ARG A 319 -10.03 12.77 -10.03
N THR A 320 -9.11 12.42 -10.91
CA THR A 320 -8.88 11.04 -11.31
C THR A 320 -7.46 10.61 -10.96
N GLN A 321 -7.31 9.37 -10.47
CA GLN A 321 -6.03 8.68 -10.35
C GLN A 321 -6.13 7.28 -10.94
N LEU A 322 -4.98 6.70 -11.29
CA LEU A 322 -4.90 5.38 -11.90
C LEU A 322 -4.39 4.36 -10.88
N VAL A 323 -5.01 3.18 -10.87
CA VAL A 323 -4.53 2.01 -10.13
C VAL A 323 -4.43 0.82 -11.07
N ASN A 324 -3.40 -0.01 -10.88
CA ASN A 324 -3.24 -1.26 -11.59
C ASN A 324 -3.76 -2.42 -10.74
N VAL A 325 -4.65 -3.23 -11.30
CA VAL A 325 -5.12 -4.48 -10.70
C VAL A 325 -4.41 -5.63 -11.40
N HIS A 326 -3.77 -6.50 -10.64
CA HIS A 326 -3.04 -7.66 -11.17
C HIS A 326 -3.60 -8.97 -10.60
N ASN A 327 -3.73 -9.97 -11.47
CA ASN A 327 -4.13 -11.33 -11.11
C ASN A 327 -2.92 -12.28 -11.21
N TYR A 328 -2.24 -12.56 -10.10
CA TYR A 328 -1.19 -13.60 -10.01
C TYR A 328 -1.76 -15.04 -10.00
N GLY A 329 -3.08 -15.19 -9.94
CA GLY A 329 -3.73 -16.49 -10.07
C GLY A 329 -3.53 -17.10 -11.46
N GLN A 330 -3.73 -18.41 -11.58
CA GLN A 330 -3.66 -19.11 -12.87
C GLN A 330 -4.96 -19.00 -13.68
N GLN A 331 -6.08 -18.76 -12.99
CA GLN A 331 -7.41 -18.76 -13.58
C GLN A 331 -7.83 -17.36 -14.05
N CYS A 332 -8.72 -17.32 -15.04
CA CYS A 332 -9.38 -16.09 -15.44
C CYS A 332 -10.48 -15.74 -14.42
N MET A 333 -10.43 -14.53 -13.88
CA MET A 333 -11.34 -14.07 -12.84
C MET A 333 -12.09 -12.81 -13.29
N GLU A 334 -13.28 -12.60 -12.76
CA GLU A 334 -14.04 -11.37 -12.92
C GLU A 334 -13.90 -10.50 -11.67
N PHE A 335 -13.65 -9.22 -11.88
CA PHE A 335 -13.40 -8.22 -10.85
C PHE A 335 -14.51 -7.16 -10.91
N ARG A 336 -15.10 -6.83 -9.75
CA ARG A 336 -16.19 -5.86 -9.64
C ARG A 336 -15.91 -4.85 -8.54
N TRP A 337 -15.81 -3.57 -8.89
CA TRP A 337 -15.65 -2.50 -7.91
C TRP A 337 -16.98 -2.18 -7.22
N GLN A 338 -16.93 -2.00 -5.90
CA GLN A 338 -18.03 -1.38 -5.16
C GLN A 338 -17.88 0.14 -5.20
N SER A 339 -18.83 0.82 -5.84
CA SER A 339 -18.85 2.29 -5.87
C SER A 339 -19.26 2.84 -4.50
N TYR A 340 -18.60 3.93 -4.08
CA TYR A 340 -18.92 4.61 -2.82
C TYR A 340 -19.54 5.96 -3.15
N ILE A 341 -20.81 6.15 -2.78
CA ILE A 341 -21.51 7.42 -2.96
C ILE A 341 -22.07 7.84 -1.61
N ILE A 342 -21.62 8.99 -1.13
CA ILE A 342 -22.09 9.61 0.09
C ILE A 342 -22.63 10.97 -0.28
N ASN A 343 -23.97 11.05 -0.32
CA ASN A 343 -24.71 12.26 -0.69
C ASN A 343 -24.17 13.48 0.08
N ASP A 344 -24.03 14.61 -0.62
CA ASP A 344 -23.52 15.89 -0.12
C ASP A 344 -22.03 15.92 0.28
N PHE A 345 -21.34 14.78 0.37
CA PHE A 345 -19.92 14.68 0.72
C PHE A 345 -19.03 14.36 -0.49
N PHE A 346 -19.09 13.13 -0.99
CA PHE A 346 -18.27 12.71 -2.13
C PHE A 346 -18.80 11.45 -2.83
N ALA A 347 -18.34 11.22 -4.05
CA ALA A 347 -18.52 9.98 -4.79
C ALA A 347 -17.18 9.43 -5.29
N VAL A 348 -17.02 8.12 -5.26
CA VAL A 348 -15.88 7.38 -5.80
C VAL A 348 -16.40 6.38 -6.83
N VAL A 349 -16.02 6.59 -8.09
CA VAL A 349 -16.49 5.81 -9.23
C VAL A 349 -15.28 5.26 -9.99
N PHE A 350 -15.44 4.07 -10.57
CA PHE A 350 -14.38 3.31 -11.21
C PHE A 350 -14.64 3.10 -12.70
N ASN A 351 -13.59 3.15 -13.51
CA ASN A 351 -13.64 2.84 -14.94
C ASN A 351 -12.50 1.89 -15.36
N PRO A 352 -12.80 0.66 -15.81
CA PRO A 352 -14.13 0.04 -15.86
C PRO A 352 -14.63 -0.36 -14.45
N PRO A 353 -15.95 -0.34 -14.20
CA PRO A 353 -16.51 -0.80 -12.91
C PRO A 353 -16.47 -2.33 -12.77
N ILE A 354 -16.53 -3.05 -13.89
CA ILE A 354 -16.45 -4.52 -13.96
C ILE A 354 -15.51 -4.91 -15.10
N PHE A 355 -14.62 -5.86 -14.87
CA PHE A 355 -13.68 -6.34 -15.89
C PHE A 355 -13.22 -7.77 -15.60
N ARG A 356 -12.59 -8.40 -16.60
CA ARG A 356 -12.03 -9.76 -16.48
C ARG A 356 -10.53 -9.72 -16.69
N LEU A 357 -9.81 -10.51 -15.89
CA LEU A 357 -8.38 -10.69 -16.03
C LEU A 357 -8.04 -12.16 -16.12
N LYS A 358 -7.31 -12.52 -17.18
CA LYS A 358 -6.63 -13.82 -17.27
C LYS A 358 -5.56 -13.93 -16.18
N GLY A 359 -5.11 -15.15 -15.92
CA GLY A 359 -3.99 -15.35 -15.02
C GLY A 359 -2.73 -14.63 -15.49
N HIS A 360 -1.99 -14.05 -14.55
CA HIS A 360 -0.78 -13.21 -14.72
C HIS A 360 -0.97 -11.94 -15.55
N HIS A 361 -2.21 -11.45 -15.70
CA HIS A 361 -2.50 -10.22 -16.43
C HIS A 361 -2.83 -9.04 -15.49
N SER A 362 -2.55 -7.84 -16.00
CA SER A 362 -2.81 -6.55 -15.35
C SER A 362 -3.92 -5.77 -16.04
N LYS A 363 -4.67 -4.97 -15.30
CA LYS A 363 -5.63 -3.97 -15.82
C LYS A 363 -5.43 -2.64 -15.13
N LEU A 364 -5.22 -1.59 -15.92
CA LEU A 364 -5.23 -0.22 -15.42
C LEU A 364 -6.67 0.29 -15.30
N CYS A 365 -7.05 0.65 -14.08
CA CYS A 365 -8.37 1.16 -13.72
C CYS A 365 -8.26 2.63 -13.30
N GLU A 366 -9.22 3.43 -13.75
CA GLU A 366 -9.38 4.81 -13.32
C GLU A 366 -10.25 4.87 -12.08
N ILE A 367 -9.82 5.68 -11.11
CA ILE A 367 -10.57 6.02 -9.90
C ILE A 367 -10.85 7.50 -9.97
N ARG A 368 -12.13 7.84 -10.06
CA ARG A 368 -12.59 9.22 -10.07
C ARG A 368 -13.27 9.53 -8.74
N VAL A 369 -12.75 10.55 -8.07
CA VAL A 369 -13.30 11.11 -6.83
C VAL A 369 -13.93 12.45 -7.14
N THR A 370 -15.20 12.60 -6.82
CA THR A 370 -15.94 13.86 -6.91
C THR A 370 -16.28 14.32 -5.50
N VAL A 371 -15.88 15.53 -5.10
CA VAL A 371 -16.27 16.14 -3.82
C VAL A 371 -17.43 17.10 -4.07
N PHE A 372 -18.44 17.08 -3.21
CA PHE A 372 -19.64 17.92 -3.35
C PHE A 372 -19.52 19.21 -2.54
N ASP A 373 -20.53 19.53 -1.73
CA ASP A 373 -20.67 20.82 -1.05
C ASP A 373 -20.08 20.83 0.37
N ARG A 374 -19.81 19.67 0.97
CA ARG A 374 -19.27 19.56 2.34
C ARG A 374 -17.76 19.34 2.31
N LEU A 375 -17.07 19.93 3.29
CA LEU A 375 -15.65 19.65 3.54
C LEU A 375 -15.50 18.19 3.99
N VAL A 376 -14.61 17.46 3.30
CA VAL A 376 -14.31 16.06 3.55
C VAL A 376 -12.86 15.95 4.03
N HIS A 377 -12.63 15.43 5.23
CA HIS A 377 -11.31 15.02 5.69
C HIS A 377 -11.34 13.55 6.13
N PHE A 378 -11.53 12.66 5.16
CA PHE A 378 -11.79 11.25 5.40
C PHE A 378 -10.52 10.46 5.14
N ARG A 379 -10.10 9.66 6.12
CA ARG A 379 -8.94 8.78 6.00
C ARG A 379 -9.36 7.32 6.15
N ARG A 380 -8.54 6.43 5.60
CA ARG A 380 -8.65 4.97 5.72
C ARG A 380 -9.96 4.42 5.16
N ILE A 381 -10.42 5.00 4.05
CA ILE A 381 -11.61 4.54 3.33
C ILE A 381 -11.25 3.20 2.65
N PRO A 382 -11.92 2.09 2.99
CA PRO A 382 -11.66 0.78 2.41
C PRO A 382 -12.50 0.58 1.14
N ILE A 383 -11.91 0.86 -0.01
CA ILE A 383 -12.55 0.60 -1.29
C ILE A 383 -12.45 -0.89 -1.60
N VAL A 384 -13.60 -1.52 -1.90
CA VAL A 384 -13.72 -2.96 -2.08
C VAL A 384 -13.71 -3.32 -3.57
N LEU A 385 -12.86 -4.29 -3.92
CA LEU A 385 -12.84 -4.98 -5.20
C LEU A 385 -13.25 -6.44 -4.97
N GLU A 386 -14.40 -6.82 -5.50
CA GLU A 386 -14.88 -8.20 -5.44
C GLU A 386 -14.22 -9.06 -6.52
N VAL A 387 -13.78 -10.26 -6.13
CA VAL A 387 -13.21 -11.25 -7.04
C VAL A 387 -14.15 -12.43 -7.17
N HIS A 388 -14.53 -12.71 -8.42
CA HIS A 388 -15.50 -13.73 -8.78
C HIS A 388 -14.90 -14.75 -9.76
N ARG A 389 -15.22 -16.02 -9.56
CA ARG A 389 -15.03 -17.07 -10.55
C ARG A 389 -15.95 -16.83 -11.72
N ILE A 390 -15.42 -17.05 -12.93
CA ILE A 390 -16.23 -17.08 -14.14
C ILE A 390 -16.83 -18.48 -14.25
N LEU A 391 -18.13 -18.59 -13.98
CA LEU A 391 -18.87 -19.83 -14.24
C LEU A 391 -19.04 -20.00 -15.75
N ASP A 392 -18.73 -21.18 -16.27
CA ASP A 392 -18.97 -21.50 -17.67
C ASP A 392 -20.47 -21.71 -17.95
N ARG A 393 -20.84 -21.65 -19.23
CA ARG A 393 -22.25 -21.68 -19.64
C ARG A 393 -22.97 -22.95 -19.20
N ALA A 394 -22.28 -24.10 -19.21
CA ALA A 394 -22.87 -25.36 -18.75
C ALA A 394 -23.13 -25.32 -17.24
N THR A 395 -22.21 -24.78 -16.44
CA THR A 395 -22.38 -24.59 -14.99
C THR A 395 -23.49 -23.58 -14.66
N ILE A 396 -23.67 -22.52 -15.45
CA ILE A 396 -24.77 -21.56 -15.28
C ILE A 396 -26.12 -22.25 -15.56
N ILE A 397 -26.23 -23.00 -16.65
CA ILE A 397 -27.43 -23.77 -16.99
C ILE A 397 -27.68 -24.83 -15.91
N ALA A 398 -26.66 -25.57 -15.50
CA ALA A 398 -26.77 -26.56 -14.43
C ALA A 398 -27.25 -25.93 -13.11
N LYS A 399 -26.76 -24.74 -12.76
CA LYS A 399 -27.26 -23.99 -11.59
C LYS A 399 -28.74 -23.63 -11.73
N GLN A 400 -29.18 -23.19 -12.90
CA GLN A 400 -30.58 -22.81 -13.16
C GLN A 400 -31.54 -24.01 -13.18
N GLU A 401 -31.10 -25.14 -13.73
CA GLU A 401 -31.94 -26.33 -13.94
C GLU A 401 -31.90 -27.31 -12.76
N LEU A 402 -30.84 -27.30 -11.93
CA LEU A 402 -30.59 -28.30 -10.89
C LEU A 402 -30.59 -27.70 -9.47
N GLU A 403 -31.12 -26.48 -9.27
CA GLU A 403 -31.29 -25.87 -7.94
C GLU A 403 -32.24 -26.70 -7.06
N GLU A 404 -33.11 -27.52 -7.66
CA GLU A 404 -34.11 -28.39 -7.00
C GLU A 404 -33.68 -29.87 -6.84
N VAL A 405 -32.56 -30.29 -7.46
CA VAL A 405 -32.16 -31.72 -7.49
C VAL A 405 -31.05 -31.98 -6.47
N GLU A 406 -31.41 -32.54 -5.31
CA GLU A 406 -30.49 -32.82 -4.19
C GLU A 406 -29.50 -33.99 -4.44
N SER A 407 -29.57 -34.71 -5.56
CA SER A 407 -28.95 -36.04 -5.69
C SER A 407 -27.60 -36.12 -6.42
N ILE A 408 -26.97 -35.00 -6.75
CA ILE A 408 -25.63 -35.03 -7.36
C ILE A 408 -24.59 -34.98 -6.25
N ASP A 409 -23.70 -35.97 -6.23
CA ASP A 409 -22.52 -35.97 -5.36
C ASP A 409 -21.62 -34.78 -5.73
N ASP A 410 -21.60 -33.78 -4.84
CA ASP A 410 -20.74 -32.60 -4.82
C ASP A 410 -20.62 -31.79 -6.14
N PRO A 411 -21.73 -31.21 -6.64
CA PRO A 411 -21.72 -30.46 -7.89
C PRO A 411 -20.94 -29.15 -7.75
N LYS A 412 -19.95 -28.95 -8.63
CA LYS A 412 -19.09 -27.74 -8.68
C LYS A 412 -19.84 -26.41 -8.81
N TRP A 413 -21.11 -26.40 -9.23
CA TRP A 413 -21.95 -25.19 -9.31
C TRP A 413 -22.58 -24.77 -7.97
N LYS A 414 -22.58 -25.65 -6.95
CA LYS A 414 -22.96 -25.28 -5.58
C LYS A 414 -21.89 -24.42 -4.90
N GLU A 415 -20.66 -24.41 -5.41
CA GLU A 415 -19.63 -23.48 -4.94
C GLU A 415 -19.97 -22.05 -5.37
N ASP A 416 -19.91 -21.10 -4.42
CA ASP A 416 -20.20 -19.70 -4.70
C ASP A 416 -19.28 -19.12 -5.79
N SER A 417 -19.86 -18.33 -6.71
CA SER A 417 -19.05 -17.61 -7.70
C SER A 417 -18.16 -16.57 -7.04
N TYR A 418 -18.57 -16.03 -5.90
CA TYR A 418 -17.81 -15.06 -5.13
C TYR A 418 -16.66 -15.77 -4.39
N VAL A 419 -15.43 -15.25 -4.54
CA VAL A 419 -14.23 -15.85 -3.94
C VAL A 419 -13.76 -15.04 -2.73
N GLU A 420 -13.45 -13.76 -2.95
CA GLU A 420 -12.83 -12.90 -1.94
C GLU A 420 -12.93 -11.42 -2.28
N HIS A 421 -12.57 -10.58 -1.30
CA HIS A 421 -12.36 -9.15 -1.46
C HIS A 421 -10.87 -8.77 -1.47
N VAL A 422 -10.54 -7.80 -2.32
CA VAL A 422 -9.28 -7.06 -2.27
C VAL A 422 -9.59 -5.62 -1.92
N TYR A 423 -8.78 -4.98 -1.07
CA TYR A 423 -9.03 -3.63 -0.60
C TYR A 423 -8.01 -2.63 -1.13
N LEU A 424 -8.50 -1.46 -1.52
CA LEU A 424 -7.71 -0.27 -1.80
C LEU A 424 -7.93 0.75 -0.68
N HIS A 425 -6.83 1.27 -0.13
CA HIS A 425 -6.87 2.36 0.86
C HIS A 425 -7.03 3.69 0.14
N LEU A 426 -8.14 4.40 0.38
CA LEU A 426 -8.36 5.75 -0.10
C LEU A 426 -8.35 6.77 1.05
N ASN A 427 -7.71 7.91 0.81
CA ASN A 427 -7.84 9.11 1.65
C ASN A 427 -8.33 10.28 0.79
N ILE A 428 -9.22 11.09 1.34
CA ILE A 428 -9.76 12.29 0.70
C ILE A 428 -9.60 13.46 1.67
N ARG A 429 -8.96 14.54 1.23
CA ARG A 429 -8.87 15.81 1.95
C ARG A 429 -9.38 16.92 1.04
N THR A 430 -10.34 17.69 1.55
CA THR A 430 -10.80 18.88 0.85
C THR A 430 -9.87 20.04 1.17
N THR A 431 -9.40 20.74 0.14
CA THR A 431 -8.64 21.97 0.29
C THR A 431 -9.54 23.16 0.02
N ILE A 432 -9.56 24.13 0.93
CA ILE A 432 -10.16 25.43 0.68
C ILE A 432 -9.12 26.21 -0.11
N LYS A 433 -9.31 26.40 -1.42
CA LYS A 433 -8.46 27.35 -2.17
C LYS A 433 -8.63 28.72 -1.48
N PRO A 434 -7.54 29.38 -1.03
CA PRO A 434 -7.64 30.77 -0.63
C PRO A 434 -8.10 31.56 -1.86
N ALA A 435 -9.11 32.39 -1.69
CA ALA A 435 -9.56 33.28 -2.74
C ALA A 435 -8.44 34.30 -3.02
N LEU A 436 -7.70 34.08 -4.10
CA LEU A 436 -6.78 34.99 -4.81
C LEU A 436 -5.58 35.55 -4.02
N ASP A 437 -4.41 35.43 -4.65
CA ASP A 437 -3.20 36.22 -4.46
C ASP A 437 -2.66 36.43 -3.03
N SER A 438 -1.88 35.46 -2.58
CA SER A 438 -0.72 35.73 -1.72
C SER A 438 0.40 34.78 -2.11
N GLU A 439 1.40 35.29 -2.82
CA GLU A 439 2.75 34.74 -2.81
C GLU A 439 3.27 34.79 -1.36
N GLU A 440 2.96 33.78 -0.55
CA GLU A 440 3.76 33.48 0.63
C GLU A 440 4.94 32.61 0.18
N LEU A 441 5.99 33.33 -0.21
CA LEU A 441 7.36 32.84 -0.25
C LEU A 441 7.68 32.11 1.05
N GLU A 442 8.03 30.83 0.96
CA GLU A 442 8.84 30.15 1.97
C GLU A 442 10.15 30.94 2.14
N PRO A 443 10.50 31.44 3.34
CA PRO A 443 11.79 32.08 3.56
C PRO A 443 12.79 31.03 4.03
N ASP A 444 13.32 30.23 3.10
CA ASP A 444 14.67 29.68 3.16
C ASP A 444 14.93 28.84 1.91
N ASP A 445 15.46 29.50 0.88
CA ASP A 445 16.49 28.97 -0.01
C ASP A 445 16.92 30.12 -0.93
N ARG A 446 17.79 31.00 -0.40
CA ARG A 446 18.61 31.85 -1.27
C ARG A 446 19.57 30.92 -2.02
N ILE A 447 19.10 30.40 -3.15
CA ILE A 447 19.97 29.80 -4.16
C ILE A 447 20.81 30.94 -4.72
N ASP A 448 22.09 30.92 -4.36
CA ASP A 448 23.14 31.72 -4.98
C ASP A 448 23.11 31.51 -6.50
N PRO A 449 22.85 32.54 -7.33
CA PRO A 449 22.75 32.41 -8.78
C PRO A 449 24.11 32.17 -9.46
N THR A 450 25.16 31.89 -8.68
CA THR A 450 26.50 31.55 -9.17
C THR A 450 26.87 30.07 -8.98
N ALA A 451 26.00 29.25 -8.41
CA ALA A 451 26.23 27.80 -8.25
C ALA A 451 25.79 27.04 -9.52
N GLY A 452 26.77 26.69 -10.36
CA GLY A 452 26.57 25.78 -11.49
C GLY A 452 26.11 24.37 -11.04
N PRO A 453 25.59 23.56 -11.98
CA PRO A 453 24.96 22.28 -11.65
C PRO A 453 25.97 21.27 -11.10
N GLU A 454 25.71 20.74 -9.89
CA GLU A 454 26.47 19.61 -9.36
C GLU A 454 25.97 18.27 -9.94
N PRO A 455 26.87 17.41 -10.47
CA PRO A 455 26.52 16.17 -11.16
C PRO A 455 26.44 14.95 -10.23
N CYS A 456 25.55 14.02 -10.57
CA CYS A 456 25.46 12.68 -9.98
C CYS A 456 26.68 11.80 -10.33
N SER A 457 27.36 11.34 -9.28
CA SER A 457 28.06 10.05 -9.07
C SER A 457 28.42 9.16 -10.26
N GLN A 458 29.73 8.88 -10.44
CA GLN A 458 30.24 7.56 -10.85
C GLN A 458 31.55 7.21 -10.10
N VAL A 459 31.79 5.89 -10.06
CA VAL A 459 32.62 5.08 -9.17
C VAL A 459 34.14 5.17 -9.48
N GLY A 460 35.00 4.94 -8.46
CA GLY A 460 36.48 5.10 -8.44
C GLY A 460 37.32 4.10 -9.27
N PRO A 461 38.58 3.71 -8.91
CA PRO A 461 39.33 3.83 -7.63
C PRO A 461 40.79 4.37 -7.79
N GLY A 462 41.55 4.50 -6.69
CA GLY A 462 43.03 4.43 -6.72
C GLY A 462 43.78 5.60 -6.07
N GLU A 463 44.68 5.26 -5.15
CA GLU A 463 45.51 6.12 -4.30
C GLU A 463 46.55 6.97 -5.06
N ALA A 464 46.83 8.19 -4.55
CA ALA A 464 48.16 8.64 -4.07
C ALA A 464 48.42 10.16 -4.26
N ARG A 465 48.63 10.82 -3.12
CA ARG A 465 49.49 11.97 -2.79
C ARG A 465 50.07 12.88 -3.91
N ARG A 466 49.83 14.19 -3.68
CA ARG A 466 50.74 15.37 -3.78
C ARG A 466 51.31 15.78 -5.16
N GLY A 467 51.10 17.04 -5.53
CA GLY A 467 52.04 17.79 -6.38
C GLY A 467 51.46 19.03 -7.05
N ASN A 468 52.08 20.18 -6.82
CA ASN A 468 51.80 21.52 -7.38
C ASN A 468 52.02 21.63 -8.91
N GLY A 469 51.42 22.66 -9.52
CA GLY A 469 51.92 23.38 -10.70
C GLY A 469 51.04 23.23 -11.95
N SER A 470 50.29 24.24 -12.40
CA SER A 470 50.69 25.37 -13.27
C SER A 470 51.10 24.98 -14.70
N GLY A 471 50.38 25.45 -15.71
CA GLY A 471 50.91 25.58 -17.07
C GLY A 471 49.93 25.31 -18.22
N ASP A 472 49.71 26.34 -19.02
CA ASP A 472 48.88 26.42 -20.24
C ASP A 472 49.26 25.44 -21.38
N GLY A 473 48.30 25.18 -22.27
CA GLY A 473 48.57 24.79 -23.67
C GLY A 473 47.66 23.71 -24.25
N PRO A 474 47.09 23.90 -25.46
CA PRO A 474 45.96 23.11 -25.94
C PRO A 474 46.41 21.74 -26.48
N SER A 475 45.82 20.66 -25.95
CA SER A 475 45.94 19.33 -26.55
C SER A 475 44.69 19.01 -27.38
N THR A 476 44.95 18.66 -28.63
CA THR A 476 44.05 18.06 -29.64
C THR A 476 43.04 17.07 -29.04
N PRO A 477 41.77 17.05 -29.49
CA PRO A 477 40.83 16.02 -29.08
C PRO A 477 41.28 14.64 -29.57
N ALA A 478 41.30 13.68 -28.65
CA ALA A 478 41.52 12.25 -28.88
C ALA A 478 40.50 11.66 -29.87
N PRO A 479 40.82 10.54 -30.55
CA PRO A 479 40.00 10.02 -31.65
C PRO A 479 38.66 9.44 -31.16
N ASN A 480 37.56 9.83 -31.81
CA ASN A 480 36.22 9.28 -31.59
C ASN A 480 36.22 7.75 -31.71
N THR A 481 35.61 7.07 -30.74
CA THR A 481 35.34 5.62 -30.81
C THR A 481 34.47 5.29 -32.03
N GLU A 482 34.65 4.11 -32.61
CA GLU A 482 34.00 3.72 -33.87
C GLU A 482 32.46 3.75 -33.78
N GLU A 483 31.88 3.55 -32.59
CA GLU A 483 30.44 3.72 -32.35
C GLU A 483 29.98 5.19 -32.40
N GLN A 484 30.76 6.12 -31.83
CA GLN A 484 30.44 7.55 -31.88
C GLN A 484 30.55 8.09 -33.31
N ARG A 485 31.49 7.56 -34.10
CA ARG A 485 31.61 7.88 -35.53
C ARG A 485 30.41 7.38 -36.33
N LYS A 486 29.96 6.15 -36.09
CA LYS A 486 28.75 5.59 -36.72
C LYS A 486 27.48 6.34 -36.31
N GLU A 487 27.38 6.80 -35.06
CA GLU A 487 26.26 7.61 -34.59
C GLU A 487 26.23 9.00 -35.23
N ALA A 488 27.40 9.65 -35.37
CA ALA A 488 27.54 10.93 -36.05
C ALA A 488 27.21 10.82 -37.55
N GLU A 489 27.72 9.80 -38.24
CA GLU A 489 27.39 9.52 -39.64
C GLU A 489 25.89 9.26 -39.84
N ARG A 490 25.23 8.60 -38.89
CA ARG A 490 23.78 8.33 -38.94
C ARG A 490 22.93 9.58 -38.66
N LYS A 491 23.36 10.43 -37.72
CA LYS A 491 22.74 11.76 -37.48
C LYS A 491 22.89 12.67 -38.69
N GLU A 492 24.05 12.66 -39.34
CA GLU A 492 24.30 13.43 -40.55
C GLU A 492 23.48 12.92 -41.74
N LEU A 493 23.35 11.60 -41.90
CA LEU A 493 22.49 10.99 -42.92
C LEU A 493 21.03 11.43 -42.77
N ILE A 494 20.50 11.42 -41.54
CA ILE A 494 19.13 11.87 -41.25
C ILE A 494 18.98 13.35 -41.53
N SER A 495 19.92 14.19 -41.09
CA SER A 495 19.91 15.63 -41.39
C SER A 495 19.89 15.92 -42.89
N ARG A 496 20.70 15.18 -43.67
CA ARG A 496 20.70 15.27 -45.15
C ARG A 496 19.39 14.77 -45.78
N LEU A 497 18.74 13.76 -45.22
CA LEU A 497 17.46 13.23 -45.72
C LEU A 497 16.27 14.15 -45.37
N VAL A 498 16.30 14.78 -44.19
CA VAL A 498 15.36 15.83 -43.76
C VAL A 498 15.49 17.06 -44.64
N ALA A 499 16.72 17.52 -44.91
CA ALA A 499 16.98 18.66 -45.79
C ALA A 499 16.51 18.44 -47.24
N LYS A 500 16.43 17.17 -47.68
CA LYS A 500 15.93 16.79 -49.01
C LYS A 500 14.42 16.50 -49.06
N ASN A 501 13.66 16.75 -47.98
CA ASN A 501 12.22 16.45 -47.85
C ASN A 501 11.86 14.98 -48.20
N LYS A 502 12.78 14.04 -48.00
CA LYS A 502 12.56 12.61 -48.35
C LYS A 502 12.00 11.76 -47.21
N LEU A 503 11.79 12.36 -46.03
CA LEU A 503 11.24 11.69 -44.85
C LEU A 503 9.98 12.43 -44.39
N ASN A 504 8.95 11.67 -44.04
CA ASN A 504 7.76 12.23 -43.41
C ASN A 504 8.01 12.51 -41.91
N PRO A 505 7.22 13.39 -41.26
CA PRO A 505 7.42 13.75 -39.86
C PRO A 505 7.42 12.56 -38.88
N ASN A 506 6.65 11.51 -39.18
CA ASN A 506 6.59 10.31 -38.35
C ASN A 506 7.87 9.46 -38.50
N GLU A 507 8.44 9.37 -39.70
CA GLU A 507 9.71 8.69 -39.97
C GLU A 507 10.88 9.43 -39.30
N ILE A 508 10.85 10.76 -39.25
CA ILE A 508 11.85 11.56 -38.54
C ILE A 508 11.80 11.28 -37.04
N ILE A 509 10.60 11.21 -36.45
CA ILE A 509 10.42 10.89 -35.03
C ILE A 509 10.88 9.45 -34.73
N GLU A 510 10.48 8.46 -35.53
CA GLU A 510 10.92 7.07 -35.36
C GLU A 510 12.44 6.93 -35.46
N LEU A 511 13.09 7.61 -36.42
CA LEU A 511 14.55 7.59 -36.58
C LEU A 511 15.28 8.33 -35.46
N SER A 512 14.72 9.44 -34.97
CA SER A 512 15.30 10.21 -33.86
C SER A 512 15.27 9.42 -32.56
N MET A 513 14.18 8.70 -32.29
CA MET A 513 14.04 7.84 -31.11
C MET A 513 14.85 6.55 -31.18
N ALA A 514 15.12 6.05 -32.39
CA ALA A 514 16.01 4.90 -32.58
C ALA A 514 17.47 5.22 -32.21
N ILE A 515 17.85 6.51 -32.25
CA ILE A 515 19.21 6.99 -31.98
C ILE A 515 19.39 7.34 -30.50
N ASP A 516 18.35 7.82 -29.80
CA ASP A 516 18.50 8.19 -28.40
C ASP A 516 18.50 6.96 -27.48
N GLN A 517 19.65 6.70 -26.84
CA GLN A 517 19.82 5.62 -25.86
C GLN A 517 19.29 5.98 -24.47
N ARG A 518 18.93 7.25 -24.22
CA ARG A 518 18.39 7.70 -22.91
C ARG A 518 16.90 7.41 -22.73
N ILE A 519 16.20 7.04 -23.80
CA ILE A 519 14.76 6.79 -23.82
C ILE A 519 14.50 5.30 -23.52
N THR A 520 13.66 5.02 -22.53
CA THR A 520 13.30 3.65 -22.15
C THR A 520 12.55 2.93 -23.27
N ILE A 521 12.62 1.60 -23.31
CA ILE A 521 11.88 0.84 -24.33
C ILE A 521 10.36 1.06 -24.24
N PHE A 522 9.85 1.35 -23.03
CA PHE A 522 8.46 1.74 -22.79
C PHE A 522 8.12 3.04 -23.51
N GLU A 523 8.92 4.10 -23.33
CA GLU A 523 8.73 5.36 -24.05
C GLU A 523 8.87 5.16 -25.56
N LYS A 524 9.80 4.32 -26.01
CA LYS A 524 9.95 3.99 -27.44
C LYS A 524 8.69 3.34 -28.03
N LEU A 525 8.09 2.39 -27.31
CA LEU A 525 6.86 1.72 -27.73
C LEU A 525 5.63 2.63 -27.62
N PHE A 526 5.56 3.46 -26.58
CA PHE A 526 4.49 4.43 -26.36
C PHE A 526 4.43 5.50 -27.45
N TRP A 527 5.57 6.12 -27.78
CA TRP A 527 5.66 7.09 -28.87
C TRP A 527 5.46 6.46 -30.26
N LYS A 528 5.91 5.21 -30.46
CA LYS A 528 5.61 4.43 -31.68
C LYS A 528 4.11 4.13 -31.82
N TYR A 529 3.41 3.91 -30.71
CA TYR A 529 1.95 3.76 -30.71
C TYR A 529 1.27 5.09 -31.02
N LEU A 530 1.66 6.18 -30.35
CA LEU A 530 1.10 7.52 -30.58
C LEU A 530 1.25 8.00 -32.02
N SER A 531 2.43 7.82 -32.63
CA SER A 531 2.71 8.19 -34.04
C SER A 531 1.89 7.39 -35.06
N LYS A 532 1.46 6.17 -34.70
CA LYS A 532 0.59 5.34 -35.55
C LYS A 532 -0.90 5.59 -35.30
N SER A 533 -1.25 6.09 -34.12
CA SER A 533 -2.61 6.45 -33.73
C SER A 533 -3.16 7.61 -34.57
N LYS A 534 -4.49 7.68 -34.74
CA LYS A 534 -5.13 8.77 -35.49
C LYS A 534 -5.04 10.14 -34.78
N PHE A 535 -4.71 10.17 -33.48
CA PHE A 535 -4.73 11.37 -32.65
C PHE A 535 -3.56 12.33 -32.90
N MET A 536 -2.40 11.83 -33.35
CA MET A 536 -1.17 12.62 -33.57
C MET A 536 -0.75 12.71 -35.04
N ARG A 537 -1.56 12.20 -35.99
CA ARG A 537 -1.25 12.36 -37.41
C ARG A 537 -1.35 13.84 -37.78
N ILE A 538 -0.22 14.44 -38.14
CA ILE A 538 -0.20 15.72 -38.83
C ILE A 538 -0.83 15.47 -40.21
N ASN A 539 -2.11 15.78 -40.35
CA ASN A 539 -2.79 15.71 -41.65
C ASN A 539 -2.06 16.65 -42.63
N GLY A 540 -1.72 16.15 -43.82
CA GLY A 540 -1.01 16.91 -44.86
C GLY A 540 -1.74 18.18 -45.33
N GLU A 541 -3.01 18.33 -44.96
CA GLU A 541 -3.85 19.50 -45.25
C GLU A 541 -3.75 20.64 -44.21
N ARG A 542 -3.05 20.45 -43.09
CA ARG A 542 -2.78 21.57 -42.17
C ARG A 542 -1.85 22.56 -42.88
N LYS A 543 -2.41 23.67 -43.36
CA LYS A 543 -1.65 24.85 -43.80
C LYS A 543 -0.64 25.18 -42.71
N ARG A 544 0.65 25.06 -43.03
CA ARG A 544 1.76 25.48 -42.17
C ARG A 544 1.53 26.96 -41.82
N GLN A 545 0.99 27.25 -40.63
CA GLN A 545 1.30 28.54 -40.02
C GLN A 545 2.80 28.50 -39.78
N LYS A 546 3.55 29.34 -40.48
CA LYS A 546 4.99 29.57 -40.26
C LYS A 546 5.14 30.23 -38.89
N VAL A 547 4.97 29.47 -37.82
CA VAL A 547 5.42 29.85 -36.50
C VAL A 547 6.56 28.89 -36.20
N VAL A 548 7.74 29.25 -36.69
CA VAL A 548 9.00 28.57 -36.35
C VAL A 548 9.35 29.06 -34.94
N LYS A 549 8.75 28.44 -33.92
CA LYS A 549 9.24 28.54 -32.55
C LYS A 549 10.15 27.36 -32.28
N THR A 550 11.38 27.61 -31.86
CA THR A 550 12.29 26.57 -31.36
C THR A 550 11.82 26.05 -30.00
N TYR A 551 12.31 24.88 -29.58
CA TYR A 551 11.99 24.31 -28.26
C TYR A 551 12.28 25.31 -27.12
N GLU A 552 13.40 26.04 -27.21
CA GLU A 552 13.76 27.11 -26.26
C GLU A 552 12.77 28.29 -26.27
N GLN A 553 12.21 28.66 -27.42
CA GLN A 553 11.20 29.72 -27.53
C GLN A 553 9.82 29.31 -27.00
N VAL A 554 9.58 28.01 -26.82
CA VAL A 554 8.35 27.47 -26.21
C VAL A 554 8.49 27.35 -24.69
N VAL A 555 9.68 26.94 -24.23
CA VAL A 555 9.97 26.75 -22.80
C VAL A 555 10.27 28.09 -22.10
N SER A 556 10.78 29.08 -22.83
CA SER A 556 11.11 30.42 -22.33
C SER A 556 10.59 31.48 -23.31
N PRO A 557 9.30 31.89 -23.21
CA PRO A 557 8.75 32.91 -24.08
C PRO A 557 9.34 34.29 -23.74
N ASP A 558 9.85 35.01 -24.74
CA ASP A 558 10.28 36.41 -24.58
C ASP A 558 9.11 37.30 -24.14
N LYS A 559 9.37 38.20 -23.17
CA LYS A 559 8.39 39.05 -22.47
C LYS A 559 7.62 40.07 -23.35
N THR A 560 7.75 40.04 -24.67
CA THR A 560 7.31 41.14 -25.56
C THR A 560 6.29 40.74 -26.63
N THR A 561 5.73 39.53 -26.60
CA THR A 561 4.57 39.17 -27.43
C THR A 561 3.27 39.28 -26.63
N PRO A 562 2.21 39.95 -27.14
CA PRO A 562 0.93 40.00 -26.45
C PRO A 562 0.40 38.57 -26.33
N LEU A 563 -0.01 38.17 -25.12
CA LEU A 563 -0.65 36.88 -24.89
C LEU A 563 -1.89 36.79 -25.79
N GLU A 564 -1.85 35.90 -26.78
CA GLU A 564 -3.09 35.34 -27.32
C GLU A 564 -3.87 34.77 -26.15
N ALA A 565 -5.15 35.15 -26.05
CA ALA A 565 -6.03 34.80 -24.95
C ALA A 565 -5.89 33.31 -24.64
N ALA A 566 -5.26 33.01 -23.51
CA ALA A 566 -5.13 31.65 -23.02
C ALA A 566 -6.56 31.16 -22.81
N SER A 567 -7.06 30.32 -23.72
CA SER A 567 -8.12 29.40 -23.35
C SER A 567 -7.60 28.69 -22.10
N GLU A 568 -8.27 28.86 -20.95
CA GLU A 568 -7.98 28.12 -19.73
C GLU A 568 -8.15 26.63 -20.03
N ILE A 569 -7.09 26.00 -20.53
CA ILE A 569 -7.06 24.56 -20.70
C ILE A 569 -6.85 24.02 -19.29
N ASP A 570 -7.96 23.63 -18.67
CA ASP A 570 -8.00 23.06 -17.33
C ASP A 570 -7.00 21.90 -17.22
N ARG A 571 -6.12 21.98 -16.22
CA ARG A 571 -5.16 20.92 -15.87
C ARG A 571 -5.86 19.58 -15.69
N ASN A 572 -7.08 19.56 -15.15
CA ASN A 572 -7.85 18.33 -14.97
C ASN A 572 -8.27 17.75 -16.33
N HIS A 573 -8.64 18.58 -17.30
CA HIS A 573 -8.93 18.14 -18.66
C HIS A 573 -7.70 17.55 -19.38
N ILE A 574 -6.52 18.15 -19.19
CA ILE A 574 -5.27 17.60 -19.72
C ILE A 574 -4.95 16.24 -19.07
N MET A 575 -5.09 16.14 -17.75
CA MET A 575 -4.83 14.91 -17.02
C MET A 575 -5.83 13.80 -17.38
N ASP A 576 -7.10 14.13 -17.64
CA ASP A 576 -8.11 13.19 -18.12
C ASP A 576 -7.76 12.65 -19.52
N LEU A 577 -7.40 13.53 -20.46
CA LEU A 577 -6.93 13.15 -21.79
C LEU A 577 -5.69 12.26 -21.73
N LEU A 578 -4.68 12.63 -20.93
CA LEU A 578 -3.46 11.84 -20.76
C LEU A 578 -3.73 10.49 -20.10
N SER A 579 -4.56 10.46 -19.05
CA SER A 579 -4.93 9.22 -18.35
C SER A 579 -5.64 8.26 -19.28
N ARG A 580 -6.58 8.76 -20.09
CA ARG A 580 -7.30 7.97 -21.09
C ARG A 580 -6.36 7.44 -22.18
N LEU A 581 -5.47 8.27 -22.71
CA LEU A 581 -4.48 7.85 -23.72
C LEU A 581 -3.52 6.80 -23.16
N MET A 582 -3.05 6.97 -21.92
CA MET A 582 -2.21 5.99 -21.23
C MET A 582 -2.97 4.68 -20.98
N GLN A 583 -4.22 4.77 -20.53
CA GLN A 583 -5.07 3.61 -20.25
C GLN A 583 -5.31 2.80 -21.54
N GLU A 584 -5.67 3.47 -22.63
CA GLU A 584 -5.87 2.84 -23.94
C GLU A 584 -4.57 2.20 -24.46
N ALA A 585 -3.44 2.92 -24.41
CA ALA A 585 -2.15 2.42 -24.86
C ALA A 585 -1.65 1.21 -24.06
N ILE A 586 -1.72 1.26 -22.73
CA ILE A 586 -1.29 0.17 -21.85
C ILE A 586 -2.19 -1.05 -22.02
N ASN A 587 -3.51 -0.84 -22.12
CA ASN A 587 -4.45 -1.93 -22.36
C ASN A 587 -4.22 -2.61 -23.70
N ASP A 588 -3.85 -1.86 -24.75
CA ASP A 588 -3.59 -2.42 -26.07
C ASP A 588 -2.23 -3.12 -26.13
N LEU A 589 -1.20 -2.56 -25.49
CA LEU A 589 0.10 -3.22 -25.32
C LEU A 589 -0.04 -4.54 -24.54
N ALA A 590 -0.84 -4.56 -23.47
CA ALA A 590 -1.09 -5.75 -22.65
C ALA A 590 -1.83 -6.89 -23.37
N LYS A 591 -2.42 -6.64 -24.56
CA LYS A 591 -3.01 -7.71 -25.39
C LYS A 591 -1.96 -8.57 -26.09
N ASN A 592 -0.83 -7.96 -26.47
CA ASN A 592 0.19 -8.58 -27.31
C ASN A 592 1.53 -8.78 -26.57
N TRP A 593 1.71 -8.15 -25.42
CA TRP A 593 2.96 -8.15 -24.66
C TRP A 593 2.69 -8.46 -23.19
N VAL A 594 3.45 -9.41 -22.64
CA VAL A 594 3.49 -9.68 -21.20
C VAL A 594 4.45 -8.67 -20.57
N PHE A 595 3.94 -7.82 -19.70
CA PHE A 595 4.77 -6.89 -18.93
C PHE A 595 5.46 -7.66 -17.81
N ILE A 596 6.72 -7.99 -18.05
CA ILE A 596 7.61 -8.59 -17.07
C ILE A 596 8.33 -7.43 -16.36
N PRO A 597 8.14 -7.22 -15.04
CA PRO A 597 8.89 -6.22 -14.29
C PRO A 597 10.40 -6.41 -14.48
N ALA A 598 11.19 -5.32 -14.52
CA ALA A 598 12.65 -5.40 -14.72
C ALA A 598 13.38 -6.35 -13.75
N GLN A 599 12.78 -6.60 -12.59
CA GLN A 599 13.20 -7.54 -11.55
C GLN A 599 13.27 -9.01 -12.02
N TYR A 600 12.57 -9.34 -13.11
CA TYR A 600 12.54 -10.67 -13.75
C TYR A 600 13.39 -10.71 -15.04
N TYR A 601 14.14 -9.63 -15.32
CA TYR A 601 15.02 -9.51 -16.49
C TYR A 601 16.49 -9.85 -16.18
N GLU A 602 16.77 -10.58 -15.10
CA GLU A 602 18.09 -11.18 -14.87
C GLU A 602 18.30 -12.35 -15.83
N ARG A 603 18.83 -12.04 -17.02
CA ARG A 603 19.57 -13.01 -17.82
C ARG A 603 21.00 -13.03 -17.30
N ASN A 604 21.40 -14.20 -16.82
CA ASN A 604 22.79 -14.64 -16.67
C ASN A 604 23.75 -13.92 -17.64
N HIS A 605 24.63 -13.10 -17.08
CA HIS A 605 25.99 -12.91 -17.55
C HIS A 605 26.90 -12.62 -16.36
#